data_AF-A0A9D9M5J8-F1
#
_entry.id   AF-A0A9D9M5J8-F1
#
_cell.length_a   1.000
_cell.length_b   1.000
_cell.length_c   1.000
_cell.angle_alpha   90.00
_cell.angle_beta   90.00
_cell.angle_gamma   90.00
#
_symmetry.space_group_name_H-M   'P 1'
#
loop_
_entity.id
_entity.type
_entity.pdbx_description
1 polymer ?
#
loop_
_entity_poly.entity_id
_entity_poly.type
_entity_poly.pdbx_seq_one_letter_code
_entity_poly.pdbx_strand_id
1 'polypeptide(L)'
;MDAFCSPHASVDPKQQPKFIRKAEYLLALIQTQTNDALGIPGINYASAKSADSDISSFDLQKGTYNESGGTRTGTYFANPGGVFAQYYARSLNDIKLIGENEVSKRDKLYVASNGDGYLNGKTLANAFAASVGVDNISLFLQCVDAGVVSRDQLSSLKEGFRMKSFTGAEKERDLLIQLLLQEDFRASDEVTYYRKNTLLLFLEYIKNQPGEDHNVDFPKYVYQQYLKAPSEDPVYAGWYAYYLDDNYQYQASILLKNILGILNADPYKDLWVDLGALVHEMTVGITDILSSHGYSGTVEQVCSLLKEKELQWQQVSGAYPAMAEALLNLFYQTTVNESYFESIRDIQARYFAMSGMDDFSRFIQLCKEQAKWPLEDFISAFLEKQIIRKHFRVAMRKYHQTGIASYKFLLEDGYIRFLDGVEATHMDSRIDTVADFLRELELYNKDGLLPLGEECLELEGRL
;
A
#
# COMPACT_ATOMS: atom_id res chain seq x y z
N MET A 1 -10.07 24.49 -5.80
CA MET A 1 -10.88 24.78 -4.59
C MET A 1 -10.96 26.28 -4.36
N ASP A 2 -9.84 26.96 -4.09
CA ASP A 2 -9.81 28.41 -3.86
C ASP A 2 -10.42 29.25 -5.00
N ALA A 3 -10.15 28.88 -6.26
CA ALA A 3 -10.78 29.54 -7.42
C ALA A 3 -12.32 29.46 -7.39
N PHE A 4 -12.87 28.33 -6.93
CA PHE A 4 -14.32 28.13 -6.79
C PHE A 4 -14.91 28.89 -5.59
N CYS A 5 -14.12 29.16 -4.55
CA CYS A 5 -14.57 29.83 -3.33
C CYS A 5 -14.21 31.34 -3.30
N SER A 6 -13.78 31.92 -4.43
CA SER A 6 -13.46 33.34 -4.58
C SER A 6 -14.69 34.23 -4.32
N PRO A 7 -14.56 35.51 -3.86
CA PRO A 7 -15.68 36.39 -3.50
C PRO A 7 -16.75 36.62 -4.59
N HIS A 8 -16.48 36.24 -5.84
CA HIS A 8 -17.39 36.35 -6.98
C HIS A 8 -17.93 34.99 -7.48
N ALA A 9 -17.65 33.89 -6.78
CA ALA A 9 -17.97 32.53 -7.19
C ALA A 9 -19.13 31.91 -6.40
N SER A 10 -19.71 30.82 -6.94
CA SER A 10 -20.86 30.12 -6.35
C SER A 10 -20.52 29.52 -4.98
N VAL A 11 -21.38 29.73 -3.98
CA VAL A 11 -21.27 29.11 -2.65
C VAL A 11 -22.11 27.83 -2.51
N ASP A 12 -22.58 27.24 -3.61
CA ASP A 12 -23.39 26.01 -3.57
C ASP A 12 -22.49 24.75 -3.43
N PRO A 13 -22.59 24.00 -2.31
CA PRO A 13 -21.79 22.79 -2.08
C PRO A 13 -22.03 21.68 -3.08
N LYS A 14 -23.17 21.69 -3.79
CA LYS A 14 -23.45 20.71 -4.84
C LYS A 14 -22.71 21.02 -6.15
N GLN A 15 -22.17 22.24 -6.31
CA GLN A 15 -21.43 22.64 -7.50
C GLN A 15 -19.92 22.45 -7.36
N GLN A 16 -19.37 22.51 -6.14
CA GLN A 16 -17.93 22.30 -5.94
C GLN A 16 -17.45 20.92 -6.44
N PRO A 17 -18.15 19.79 -6.18
CA PRO A 17 -17.78 18.50 -6.76
C PRO A 17 -17.81 18.51 -8.29
N LYS A 18 -18.78 19.18 -8.92
CA LYS A 18 -18.85 19.31 -10.38
C LYS A 18 -17.65 20.07 -10.94
N PHE A 19 -17.27 21.17 -10.29
CA PHE A 19 -16.09 21.95 -10.66
C PHE A 19 -14.82 21.11 -10.55
N ILE A 20 -14.62 20.43 -9.41
CA ILE A 20 -13.46 19.57 -9.16
C ILE A 20 -13.37 18.45 -10.20
N ARG A 21 -14.48 17.76 -10.49
CA ARG A 21 -14.49 16.69 -11.51
C ARG A 21 -14.09 17.18 -12.89
N LYS A 22 -14.57 18.36 -13.31
CA LYS A 22 -14.16 18.96 -14.61
C LYS A 22 -12.67 19.29 -14.62
N ALA A 23 -12.15 19.85 -13.53
CA ALA A 23 -10.73 20.15 -13.38
C ALA A 23 -9.87 18.88 -13.38
N GLU A 24 -10.27 17.82 -12.67
CA GLU A 24 -9.58 16.52 -12.67
C GLU A 24 -9.54 15.90 -14.08
N TYR A 25 -10.67 15.90 -14.79
CA TYR A 25 -10.70 15.36 -16.14
C TYR A 25 -9.86 16.20 -17.12
N LEU A 26 -9.88 17.53 -16.99
CA LEU A 26 -9.02 18.40 -17.78
C LEU A 26 -7.53 18.14 -17.50
N LEU A 27 -7.13 17.97 -16.23
CA LEU A 27 -5.76 17.58 -15.87
C LEU A 27 -5.37 16.26 -16.54
N ALA A 28 -6.23 15.23 -16.49
CA ALA A 28 -5.96 13.97 -17.18
C ALA A 28 -5.79 14.15 -18.70
N LEU A 29 -6.61 14.99 -19.35
CA LEU A 29 -6.48 15.31 -20.78
C LEU A 29 -5.18 16.03 -21.11
N ILE A 30 -4.75 17.00 -20.30
CA ILE A 30 -3.47 17.70 -20.49
C ILE A 30 -2.32 16.69 -20.50
N GLN A 31 -2.39 15.69 -19.63
CA GLN A 31 -1.31 14.70 -19.44
C GLN A 31 -1.25 13.67 -20.55
N THR A 32 -2.33 13.49 -21.32
CA THR A 32 -2.25 12.72 -22.57
C THR A 32 -1.30 13.33 -23.60
N GLN A 33 -0.88 14.59 -23.41
CA GLN A 33 0.08 15.29 -24.27
C GLN A 33 1.54 15.08 -23.86
N THR A 34 1.79 14.34 -22.76
CA THR A 34 3.13 14.03 -22.27
C THR A 34 3.46 12.55 -22.51
N ASN A 35 4.76 12.22 -22.55
CA ASN A 35 5.21 10.83 -22.75
C ASN A 35 5.17 9.99 -21.46
N ASP A 36 4.82 10.59 -20.33
CA ASP A 36 4.80 9.93 -19.02
C ASP A 36 3.57 10.39 -18.23
N ALA A 37 2.46 9.68 -18.44
CA ALA A 37 1.19 9.97 -17.80
C ALA A 37 0.68 8.84 -16.89
N LEU A 38 1.52 7.81 -16.68
CA LEU A 38 1.19 6.68 -15.80
C LEU A 38 1.00 7.17 -14.35
N GLY A 39 0.06 6.55 -13.64
CA GLY A 39 -0.29 6.91 -12.26
C GLY A 39 -1.27 8.08 -12.12
N ILE A 40 -1.60 8.79 -13.21
CA ILE A 40 -2.52 9.93 -13.17
C ILE A 40 -3.98 9.45 -13.16
N PRO A 41 -4.78 9.80 -12.15
CA PRO A 41 -6.17 9.37 -12.09
C PRO A 41 -6.99 9.83 -13.30
N GLY A 42 -7.71 8.89 -13.92
CA GLY A 42 -8.51 9.15 -15.13
C GLY A 42 -7.73 9.13 -16.44
N ILE A 43 -6.41 8.89 -16.43
CA ILE A 43 -5.57 8.93 -17.64
C ILE A 43 -5.99 7.91 -18.70
N ASN A 44 -6.42 6.71 -18.31
CA ASN A 44 -6.87 5.69 -19.27
C ASN A 44 -8.09 6.16 -20.06
N TYR A 45 -9.05 6.78 -19.39
CA TYR A 45 -10.23 7.35 -20.04
C TYR A 45 -9.86 8.54 -20.93
N ALA A 46 -9.02 9.45 -20.43
CA ALA A 46 -8.54 10.59 -21.20
C ALA A 46 -7.76 10.15 -22.45
N SER A 47 -6.85 9.19 -22.34
CA SER A 47 -6.04 8.66 -23.44
C SER A 47 -6.90 8.01 -24.52
N ALA A 48 -7.90 7.21 -24.12
CA ALA A 48 -8.85 6.61 -25.05
C ALA A 48 -9.63 7.69 -25.85
N LYS A 49 -9.96 8.82 -25.22
CA LYS A 49 -10.59 9.96 -25.92
C LYS A 49 -9.60 10.73 -26.79
N SER A 50 -8.39 10.97 -26.31
CA SER A 50 -7.35 11.71 -27.04
C SER A 50 -6.84 10.97 -28.28
N ALA A 51 -6.95 9.64 -28.31
CA ALA A 51 -6.58 8.81 -29.46
C ALA A 51 -7.52 8.97 -30.67
N ASP A 52 -8.74 9.47 -30.48
CA ASP A 52 -9.70 9.70 -31.56
C ASP A 52 -9.38 11.02 -32.30
N SER A 53 -8.82 10.90 -33.51
CA SER A 53 -8.42 12.04 -34.34
C SER A 53 -9.57 12.92 -34.80
N ASP A 54 -10.81 12.39 -34.80
CA ASP A 54 -11.98 13.13 -35.25
C ASP A 54 -12.49 14.12 -34.17
N ILE A 55 -12.02 13.96 -32.93
CA ILE A 55 -12.34 14.86 -31.82
C ILE A 55 -11.41 16.07 -31.87
N SER A 56 -11.96 17.24 -32.24
CA SER A 56 -11.24 18.53 -32.21
C SER A 56 -11.34 19.25 -30.85
N SER A 57 -12.37 18.94 -30.07
CA SER A 57 -12.60 19.47 -28.73
C SER A 57 -13.26 18.45 -27.81
N PHE A 58 -12.95 18.53 -26.53
CA PHE A 58 -13.40 17.60 -25.49
C PHE A 58 -14.44 18.28 -24.60
N ASP A 59 -15.63 17.69 -24.52
CA ASP A 59 -16.70 18.11 -23.62
C ASP A 59 -16.42 17.57 -22.20
N LEU A 60 -16.04 18.46 -21.30
CA LEU A 60 -15.70 18.12 -19.91
C LEU A 60 -16.95 17.72 -19.12
N GLN A 61 -18.13 18.24 -19.46
CA GLN A 61 -19.37 17.89 -18.79
C GLN A 61 -19.78 16.45 -19.12
N LYS A 62 -19.76 16.08 -20.41
CA LYS A 62 -20.04 14.70 -20.85
C LYS A 62 -18.95 13.71 -20.44
N GLY A 63 -17.71 14.17 -20.29
CA GLY A 63 -16.63 13.35 -19.73
C GLY A 63 -16.79 13.04 -18.24
N THR A 64 -17.49 13.91 -17.49
CA THR A 64 -17.64 13.79 -16.04
C THR A 64 -18.99 13.25 -15.59
N TYR A 65 -20.03 13.39 -16.42
CA TYR A 65 -21.38 12.89 -16.16
C TYR A 65 -21.97 12.27 -17.43
N ASN A 66 -22.68 11.14 -17.28
CA ASN A 66 -23.44 10.55 -18.37
C ASN A 66 -24.75 11.32 -18.64
N GLU A 67 -25.47 10.95 -19.69
CA GLU A 67 -26.72 11.62 -20.11
C GLU A 67 -27.81 11.63 -19.02
N SER A 68 -27.80 10.64 -18.12
CA SER A 68 -28.72 10.57 -16.98
C SER A 68 -28.22 11.35 -15.74
N GLY A 69 -27.09 12.05 -15.84
CA GLY A 69 -26.45 12.77 -14.72
C GLY A 69 -25.71 11.87 -13.73
N GLY A 70 -25.47 10.60 -14.06
CA GLY A 70 -24.70 9.64 -13.27
C GLY A 70 -23.21 9.67 -13.57
N THR A 71 -22.40 9.10 -12.67
CA THR A 71 -20.93 9.15 -12.74
C THR A 71 -20.26 7.78 -12.91
N ARG A 72 -21.02 6.69 -13.11
CA ARG A 72 -20.45 5.33 -13.14
C ARG A 72 -19.98 4.94 -14.53
N THR A 73 -20.92 4.71 -15.43
CA THR A 73 -20.65 4.17 -16.76
C THR A 73 -20.36 5.29 -17.75
N GLY A 74 -19.25 5.15 -18.50
CA GLY A 74 -18.92 6.05 -19.61
C GLY A 74 -18.36 7.42 -19.21
N THR A 75 -17.88 7.58 -17.98
CA THR A 75 -17.27 8.82 -17.47
C THR A 75 -15.85 8.57 -17.00
N TYR A 76 -15.05 9.62 -16.80
CA TYR A 76 -13.64 9.48 -16.39
C TYR A 76 -13.45 8.78 -15.04
N PHE A 77 -14.42 8.89 -14.12
CA PHE A 77 -14.29 8.32 -12.77
C PHE A 77 -15.64 8.06 -12.08
N ALA A 78 -15.76 6.88 -11.44
CA ALA A 78 -17.02 6.33 -10.91
C ALA A 78 -17.63 7.12 -9.73
N ASN A 79 -16.79 7.60 -8.80
CA ASN A 79 -17.22 8.23 -7.56
C ASN A 79 -17.80 9.63 -7.81
N PRO A 80 -19.00 9.99 -7.31
CA PRO A 80 -19.60 11.30 -7.53
C PRO A 80 -18.79 12.51 -7.04
N GLY A 81 -17.90 12.32 -6.07
CA GLY A 81 -17.00 13.36 -5.58
C GLY A 81 -15.67 13.45 -6.33
N GLY A 82 -15.48 12.64 -7.39
CA GLY A 82 -14.22 12.56 -8.12
C GLY A 82 -13.14 11.79 -7.36
N VAL A 83 -11.93 11.89 -7.88
CA VAL A 83 -10.73 11.25 -7.32
C VAL A 83 -10.38 11.93 -6.00
N PHE A 84 -10.49 13.27 -5.95
CA PHE A 84 -10.30 14.09 -4.77
C PHE A 84 -11.08 13.58 -3.58
N ALA A 85 -12.40 13.40 -3.69
CA ALA A 85 -13.21 12.95 -2.56
C ALA A 85 -12.92 11.49 -2.17
N GLN A 86 -12.63 10.62 -3.13
CA GLN A 86 -12.42 9.20 -2.87
C GLN A 86 -11.07 8.92 -2.20
N TYR A 87 -10.00 9.57 -2.65
CA TYR A 87 -8.63 9.21 -2.26
C TYR A 87 -7.88 10.31 -1.50
N TYR A 88 -8.14 11.59 -1.76
CA TYR A 88 -7.27 12.66 -1.25
C TYR A 88 -7.88 13.49 -0.12
N ALA A 89 -9.19 13.72 -0.12
CA ALA A 89 -9.82 14.68 0.78
C ALA A 89 -9.59 14.34 2.26
N ARG A 90 -9.62 13.05 2.63
CA ARG A 90 -9.36 12.66 4.02
C ARG A 90 -7.90 12.88 4.39
N SER A 91 -6.97 12.34 3.62
CA SER A 91 -5.52 12.48 3.88
C SER A 91 -5.07 13.93 3.90
N LEU A 92 -5.52 14.76 2.95
CA LEU A 92 -5.21 16.20 2.91
C LEU A 92 -5.78 16.96 4.11
N ASN A 93 -6.92 16.55 4.66
CA ASN A 93 -7.47 17.14 5.88
C ASN A 93 -6.68 16.69 7.12
N ASP A 94 -6.30 15.42 7.18
CA ASP A 94 -5.50 14.86 8.28
C ASP A 94 -4.15 15.59 8.41
N ILE A 95 -3.48 15.90 7.29
CA ILE A 95 -2.25 16.73 7.25
C ILE A 95 -2.49 18.24 7.14
N LYS A 96 -3.74 18.71 7.35
CA LYS A 96 -4.12 20.13 7.38
C LYS A 96 -3.77 20.95 6.13
N LEU A 97 -3.79 20.36 4.95
CA LEU A 97 -3.68 21.11 3.68
C LEU A 97 -5.01 21.66 3.18
N ILE A 98 -6.11 21.05 3.58
CA ILE A 98 -7.46 21.55 3.31
C ILE A 98 -8.25 21.66 4.61
N GLY A 99 -9.23 22.56 4.61
CA GLY A 99 -10.18 22.74 5.70
C GLY A 99 -11.59 22.99 5.20
N GLU A 100 -12.51 23.18 6.15
CA GLU A 100 -13.87 23.64 5.87
C GLU A 100 -13.90 25.16 5.89
N ASN A 101 -14.64 25.77 4.96
CA ASN A 101 -14.81 27.22 4.93
C ASN A 101 -15.63 27.70 6.15
N GLU A 102 -15.07 28.61 6.97
CA GLU A 102 -15.76 29.17 8.14
C GLU A 102 -17.06 29.91 7.79
N VAL A 103 -17.19 30.42 6.56
CA VAL A 103 -18.40 31.11 6.08
C VAL A 103 -19.55 30.13 5.87
N SER A 104 -19.26 28.84 5.65
CA SER A 104 -20.25 27.79 5.40
C SER A 104 -20.19 26.69 6.46
N LYS A 105 -20.35 27.04 7.74
CA LYS A 105 -20.44 26.09 8.88
C LYS A 105 -21.50 24.97 8.74
N ARG A 106 -22.31 24.96 7.68
CA ARG A 106 -23.35 23.95 7.42
C ARG A 106 -23.10 23.12 6.16
N ASP A 107 -22.12 23.50 5.35
CA ASP A 107 -22.07 23.18 3.94
C ASP A 107 -20.61 22.91 3.56
N LYS A 108 -20.26 21.62 3.52
CA LYS A 108 -18.91 21.00 3.40
C LYS A 108 -18.12 21.44 2.15
N LEU A 109 -17.79 22.72 2.04
CA LEU A 109 -16.92 23.26 1.00
C LEU A 109 -15.46 23.12 1.45
N TYR A 110 -14.67 22.46 0.62
CA TYR A 110 -13.23 22.35 0.83
C TYR A 110 -12.53 23.62 0.34
N VAL A 111 -11.62 24.14 1.16
CA VAL A 111 -10.73 25.27 0.84
C VAL A 111 -9.30 24.92 1.23
N ALA A 112 -8.31 25.54 0.57
CA ALA A 112 -6.93 25.42 1.04
C ALA A 112 -6.82 26.02 2.44
N SER A 113 -6.13 25.33 3.34
CA SER A 113 -5.91 25.84 4.69
C SER A 113 -5.05 27.10 4.67
N ASN A 114 -5.35 28.03 5.57
CA ASN A 114 -4.60 29.26 5.78
C ASN A 114 -4.33 29.40 7.29
N GLY A 115 -3.07 29.48 7.69
CA GLY A 115 -2.70 29.56 9.11
C GLY A 115 -1.19 29.70 9.29
N ASP A 116 -0.80 30.27 10.42
CA ASP A 116 0.60 30.57 10.75
C ASP A 116 1.32 29.38 11.41
N GLY A 117 2.64 29.32 11.23
CA GLY A 117 3.51 28.39 11.97
C GLY A 117 3.63 26.96 11.43
N TYR A 118 3.16 26.71 10.21
CA TYR A 118 3.39 25.45 9.47
C TYR A 118 3.18 25.64 7.96
N LEU A 119 3.60 24.66 7.15
CA LEU A 119 3.33 24.67 5.73
C LEU A 119 1.86 24.31 5.47
N ASN A 120 1.08 25.29 5.02
CA ASN A 120 -0.35 25.15 4.79
C ASN A 120 -0.68 25.00 3.30
N GLY A 121 -1.94 24.65 3.02
CA GLY A 121 -2.42 24.44 1.65
C GLY A 121 -2.34 25.70 0.79
N LYS A 122 -2.52 26.89 1.38
CA LYS A 122 -2.43 28.15 0.62
C LYS A 122 -1.02 28.40 0.11
N THR A 123 0.00 28.11 0.91
CA THR A 123 1.40 28.25 0.53
C THR A 123 1.75 27.32 -0.65
N LEU A 124 1.35 26.04 -0.57
CA LEU A 124 1.55 25.09 -1.66
C LEU A 124 0.76 25.48 -2.92
N ALA A 125 -0.51 25.86 -2.77
CA ALA A 125 -1.33 26.29 -3.89
C ALA A 125 -0.76 27.52 -4.61
N ASN A 126 -0.17 28.47 -3.86
CA ASN A 126 0.49 29.63 -4.43
C ASN A 126 1.80 29.27 -5.14
N ALA A 127 2.56 28.30 -4.62
CA ALA A 127 3.78 27.81 -5.26
C ALA A 127 3.48 27.08 -6.58
N PHE A 128 2.47 26.20 -6.57
CA PHE A 128 1.94 25.56 -7.77
C PHE A 128 1.39 26.59 -8.77
N ALA A 129 0.68 27.62 -8.30
CA ALA A 129 0.20 28.67 -9.18
C ALA A 129 1.36 29.45 -9.84
N ALA A 130 2.45 29.68 -9.11
CA ALA A 130 3.64 30.33 -9.65
C ALA A 130 4.36 29.44 -10.66
N SER A 131 4.45 28.12 -10.45
CA SER A 131 5.10 27.19 -11.37
C SER A 131 4.32 27.01 -12.68
N VAL A 132 2.98 26.97 -12.61
CA VAL A 132 2.11 26.85 -13.79
C VAL A 132 2.11 28.13 -14.64
N GLY A 133 2.17 29.30 -14.00
CA GLY A 133 2.09 30.61 -14.64
C GLY A 133 0.65 31.12 -14.85
N VAL A 134 0.48 32.44 -14.74
CA VAL A 134 -0.83 33.12 -14.71
C VAL A 134 -1.68 32.85 -15.96
N ASP A 135 -1.06 32.84 -17.14
CA ASP A 135 -1.76 32.64 -18.41
C ASP A 135 -2.33 31.22 -18.52
N ASN A 136 -1.54 30.22 -18.10
CA ASN A 136 -1.97 28.82 -18.08
C ASN A 136 -3.08 28.57 -17.06
N ILE A 137 -3.01 29.18 -15.87
CA ILE A 137 -4.09 29.12 -14.87
C ILE A 137 -5.37 29.73 -15.42
N SER A 138 -5.25 30.90 -16.06
CA SER A 138 -6.39 31.62 -16.64
C SER A 138 -7.05 30.78 -17.73
N LEU A 139 -6.26 30.21 -18.64
CA LEU A 139 -6.74 29.32 -19.69
C LEU A 139 -7.39 28.05 -19.12
N PHE A 140 -6.77 27.43 -18.10
CA PHE A 140 -7.30 26.24 -17.44
C PHE A 140 -8.68 26.53 -16.83
N LEU A 141 -8.81 27.60 -16.06
CA LEU A 141 -10.08 27.98 -15.43
C LEU A 141 -11.16 28.33 -16.46
N GLN A 142 -10.78 29.03 -17.53
CA GLN A 142 -11.70 29.30 -18.65
C GLN A 142 -12.23 28.00 -19.28
N CYS A 143 -11.38 27.00 -19.50
CA CYS A 143 -11.80 25.70 -20.03
C CYS A 143 -12.72 24.95 -19.06
N VAL A 144 -12.41 24.96 -17.76
CA VAL A 144 -13.25 24.34 -16.73
C VAL A 144 -14.63 25.00 -16.69
N ASP A 145 -14.69 26.33 -16.70
CA ASP A 145 -15.94 27.09 -16.64
C ASP A 145 -16.78 26.92 -17.91
N ALA A 146 -16.15 27.00 -19.09
CA ALA A 146 -16.80 26.74 -20.37
C ALA A 146 -17.26 25.27 -20.51
N GLY A 147 -16.63 24.35 -19.79
CA GLY A 147 -16.93 22.91 -19.85
C GLY A 147 -16.43 22.24 -21.13
N VAL A 148 -15.51 22.88 -21.86
CA VAL A 148 -14.94 22.38 -23.11
C VAL A 148 -13.48 22.80 -23.25
N VAL A 149 -12.67 21.97 -23.88
CA VAL A 149 -11.26 22.27 -24.20
C VAL A 149 -10.90 21.77 -25.60
N SER A 150 -10.19 22.57 -26.40
CA SER A 150 -9.68 22.16 -27.71
C SER A 150 -8.32 21.48 -27.63
N ARG A 151 -7.92 20.77 -28.68
CA ARG A 151 -6.55 20.19 -28.78
C ARG A 151 -5.46 21.25 -28.69
N ASP A 152 -5.66 22.41 -29.32
CA ASP A 152 -4.70 23.52 -29.26
C ASP A 152 -4.54 24.03 -27.83
N GLN A 153 -5.65 24.19 -27.10
CA GLN A 153 -5.62 24.60 -25.69
C GLN A 153 -4.90 23.57 -24.82
N LEU A 154 -5.12 22.26 -25.03
CA LEU A 154 -4.36 21.21 -24.34
C LEU A 154 -2.86 21.31 -24.64
N SER A 155 -2.49 21.55 -25.90
CA SER A 155 -1.09 21.72 -26.28
C SER A 155 -0.46 22.96 -25.64
N SER A 156 -1.21 24.04 -25.43
CA SER A 156 -0.73 25.23 -24.72
C SER A 156 -0.55 24.97 -23.22
N LEU A 157 -1.43 24.18 -22.60
CA LEU A 157 -1.42 23.93 -21.16
C LEU A 157 -0.33 22.94 -20.70
N LYS A 158 0.14 22.04 -21.57
CA LYS A 158 1.02 20.92 -21.20
C LYS A 158 2.32 21.34 -20.50
N GLU A 159 2.90 22.48 -20.91
CA GLU A 159 4.17 22.94 -20.36
C GLU A 159 4.01 23.54 -18.95
N GLY A 160 2.84 24.13 -18.66
CA GLY A 160 2.57 24.71 -17.34
C GLY A 160 2.16 23.66 -16.31
N PHE A 161 1.39 22.64 -16.71
CA PHE A 161 0.88 21.61 -15.81
C PHE A 161 1.77 20.37 -15.82
N ARG A 162 2.99 20.47 -15.27
CA ARG A 162 3.92 19.34 -15.13
C ARG A 162 3.69 18.62 -13.81
N MET A 163 3.06 17.44 -13.83
CA MET A 163 2.70 16.74 -12.60
C MET A 163 3.77 15.76 -12.10
N LYS A 164 4.81 15.48 -12.88
CA LYS A 164 5.88 14.52 -12.56
C LYS A 164 7.29 15.12 -12.67
N SER A 165 7.40 16.45 -12.79
CA SER A 165 8.67 17.13 -13.00
C SER A 165 8.63 18.52 -12.40
N PHE A 166 9.65 18.86 -11.63
CA PHE A 166 9.80 20.16 -10.98
C PHE A 166 10.85 21.08 -11.64
N THR A 167 11.30 20.76 -12.86
CA THR A 167 12.19 21.67 -13.61
C THR A 167 11.55 23.05 -13.80
N GLY A 168 12.16 24.09 -13.22
CA GLY A 168 11.63 25.47 -13.20
C GLY A 168 10.55 25.72 -12.13
N ALA A 169 10.35 24.76 -11.21
CA ALA A 169 9.39 24.80 -10.12
C ALA A 169 10.08 24.43 -8.78
N GLU A 170 11.34 24.82 -8.60
CA GLU A 170 12.17 24.43 -7.46
C GLU A 170 11.53 24.84 -6.13
N LYS A 171 10.90 26.02 -6.09
CA LYS A 171 10.17 26.48 -4.90
C LYS A 171 8.99 25.56 -4.53
N GLU A 172 8.28 25.02 -5.50
CA GLU A 172 7.20 24.07 -5.25
C GLU A 172 7.74 22.76 -4.70
N ARG A 173 8.80 22.22 -5.33
CA ARG A 173 9.52 21.02 -4.87
C ARG A 173 10.01 21.16 -3.44
N ASP A 174 10.69 22.26 -3.12
CA ASP A 174 11.27 22.50 -1.79
C ASP A 174 10.18 22.59 -0.71
N LEU A 175 9.03 23.20 -1.03
CA LEU A 175 7.87 23.21 -0.13
C LEU A 175 7.26 21.81 0.01
N LEU A 176 7.18 21.00 -1.05
CA LEU A 176 6.72 19.61 -0.93
C LEU A 176 7.67 18.76 -0.07
N ILE A 177 8.98 18.97 -0.17
CA ILE A 177 9.96 18.32 0.73
C ILE A 177 9.72 18.78 2.18
N GLN A 178 9.57 20.08 2.41
CA GLN A 178 9.23 20.61 3.74
C GLN A 178 7.92 20.01 4.28
N LEU A 179 6.92 19.82 3.43
CA LEU A 179 5.66 19.15 3.78
C LEU A 179 5.93 17.74 4.29
N LEU A 180 6.75 16.97 3.59
CA LEU A 180 7.06 15.59 3.93
C LEU A 180 7.80 15.44 5.26
N LEU A 181 8.64 16.42 5.60
CA LEU A 181 9.48 16.42 6.79
C LEU A 181 8.83 17.06 8.03
N GLN A 182 7.62 17.61 7.92
CA GLN A 182 6.89 18.15 9.07
C GLN A 182 6.16 17.06 9.88
N GLU A 183 5.68 17.43 11.08
CA GLU A 183 4.85 16.61 11.98
C GLU A 183 3.62 15.98 11.29
N ASP A 184 3.22 14.77 11.69
CA ASP A 184 2.14 14.01 11.03
C ASP A 184 0.73 14.49 11.35
N PHE A 185 0.40 14.67 12.64
CA PHE A 185 -0.97 14.86 13.11
C PHE A 185 -1.11 16.00 14.12
N ARG A 186 -1.20 17.25 13.65
CA ARG A 186 -1.46 18.40 14.55
C ARG A 186 -2.87 18.46 15.16
N ALA A 187 -3.79 17.61 14.71
CA ALA A 187 -5.11 17.48 15.34
C ALA A 187 -5.11 16.54 16.56
N SER A 188 -3.98 15.87 16.83
CA SER A 188 -3.75 15.03 18.00
C SER A 188 -2.95 15.83 19.04
N ASP A 189 -3.15 15.51 20.32
CA ASP A 189 -2.31 16.03 21.40
C ASP A 189 -0.88 15.42 21.36
N GLU A 190 -0.69 14.34 20.59
CA GLU A 190 0.60 13.68 20.39
C GLU A 190 1.27 14.11 19.07
N VAL A 191 2.41 14.77 19.18
CA VAL A 191 3.27 15.12 18.04
C VAL A 191 4.05 13.88 17.61
N THR A 192 3.90 13.49 16.35
CA THR A 192 4.57 12.32 15.75
C THR A 192 5.27 12.69 14.45
N TYR A 193 6.28 11.90 14.08
CA TYR A 193 7.15 12.09 12.91
C TYR A 193 7.32 10.78 12.12
N TYR A 194 6.35 9.88 12.17
CA TYR A 194 6.40 8.58 11.52
C TYR A 194 6.62 8.66 10.03
N ARG A 195 5.98 9.61 9.34
CA ARG A 195 6.23 9.85 7.92
C ARG A 195 7.65 10.33 7.68
N LYS A 196 8.07 11.41 8.34
CA LYS A 196 9.43 11.96 8.24
C LYS A 196 10.47 10.87 8.45
N ASN A 197 10.39 10.16 9.58
CA ASN A 197 11.37 9.15 9.96
C ASN A 197 11.34 7.94 9.01
N THR A 198 10.17 7.55 8.49
CA THR A 198 10.09 6.51 7.44
C THR A 198 10.80 6.96 6.16
N LEU A 199 10.63 8.21 5.74
CA LEU A 199 11.30 8.76 4.55
C LEU A 199 12.82 8.82 4.74
N LEU A 200 13.28 9.27 5.91
CA LEU A 200 14.72 9.31 6.22
C LEU A 200 15.31 7.91 6.25
N LEU A 201 14.64 6.94 6.88
CA LEU A 201 15.04 5.54 6.89
C LEU A 201 15.10 4.94 5.48
N PHE A 202 14.16 5.33 4.60
CA PHE A 202 14.18 4.94 3.20
C PHE A 202 15.37 5.55 2.45
N LEU A 203 15.65 6.84 2.63
CA LEU A 203 16.83 7.47 2.02
C LEU A 203 18.14 6.86 2.52
N GLU A 204 18.22 6.46 3.80
CA GLU A 204 19.36 5.72 4.34
C GLU A 204 19.53 4.35 3.67
N TYR A 205 18.42 3.62 3.46
CA TYR A 205 18.43 2.37 2.69
C TYR A 205 18.96 2.59 1.26
N ILE A 206 18.48 3.63 0.56
CA ILE A 206 18.96 4.00 -0.78
C ILE A 206 20.46 4.34 -0.79
N LYS A 207 20.97 4.97 0.28
CA LYS A 207 22.40 5.31 0.43
C LYS A 207 23.29 4.07 0.57
N ASN A 208 22.84 3.10 1.35
CA ASN A 208 23.68 2.00 1.80
C ASN A 208 23.62 0.79 0.87
N GLN A 209 22.41 0.35 0.50
CA GLN A 209 22.23 -0.88 -0.27
C GLN A 209 20.83 -0.94 -0.91
N PRO A 210 20.57 -0.17 -1.99
CA PRO A 210 19.31 -0.27 -2.70
C PRO A 210 19.20 -1.64 -3.37
N GLY A 211 18.06 -2.29 -3.18
CA GLY A 211 17.65 -3.49 -3.88
C GLY A 211 16.86 -3.16 -5.15
N GLU A 212 16.40 -4.18 -5.87
CA GLU A 212 15.60 -4.00 -7.09
C GLU A 212 14.11 -3.85 -6.80
N ASP A 213 13.62 -4.48 -5.72
CA ASP A 213 12.22 -4.45 -5.30
C ASP A 213 12.13 -3.80 -3.92
N HIS A 214 11.84 -2.49 -3.87
CA HIS A 214 11.80 -1.78 -2.60
C HIS A 214 10.73 -2.33 -1.66
N ASN A 215 9.62 -2.85 -2.18
CA ASN A 215 8.52 -3.37 -1.37
C ASN A 215 8.93 -4.59 -0.53
N VAL A 216 9.95 -5.34 -0.97
CA VAL A 216 10.52 -6.48 -0.24
C VAL A 216 11.83 -6.10 0.45
N ASP A 217 12.72 -5.42 -0.27
CA ASP A 217 14.09 -5.19 0.15
C ASP A 217 14.20 -4.12 1.25
N PHE A 218 13.35 -3.09 1.23
CA PHE A 218 13.37 -2.05 2.27
C PHE A 218 12.90 -2.57 3.64
N PRO A 219 11.72 -3.23 3.78
CA PRO A 219 11.32 -3.81 5.06
C PRO A 219 12.34 -4.82 5.59
N LYS A 220 12.94 -5.62 4.70
CA LYS A 220 14.00 -6.57 5.04
C LYS A 220 15.28 -5.88 5.52
N TYR A 221 15.67 -4.77 4.89
CA TYR A 221 16.79 -3.94 5.34
C TYR A 221 16.54 -3.45 6.77
N VAL A 222 15.38 -2.85 7.04
CA VAL A 222 15.04 -2.34 8.37
C VAL A 222 15.02 -3.45 9.41
N TYR A 223 14.45 -4.61 9.07
CA TYR A 223 14.48 -5.81 9.92
C TYR A 223 15.92 -6.21 10.29
N GLN A 224 16.82 -6.25 9.32
CA GLN A 224 18.23 -6.62 9.55
C GLN A 224 18.98 -5.59 10.40
N GLN A 225 18.68 -4.29 10.25
CA GLN A 225 19.27 -3.26 11.11
C GLN A 225 18.74 -3.38 12.54
N TYR A 226 17.44 -3.62 12.71
CA TYR A 226 16.83 -3.81 14.02
C TYR A 226 17.44 -4.98 14.79
N LEU A 227 17.73 -6.10 14.12
CA LEU A 227 18.39 -7.24 14.76
C LEU A 227 19.82 -6.95 15.21
N LYS A 228 20.54 -6.06 14.52
CA LYS A 228 21.92 -5.67 14.89
C LYS A 228 21.92 -4.70 16.08
N ALA A 229 21.00 -3.75 16.07
CA ALA A 229 20.85 -2.71 17.07
C ALA A 229 19.36 -2.40 17.28
N PRO A 230 18.70 -3.09 18.23
CA PRO A 230 17.30 -2.82 18.53
C PRO A 230 17.10 -1.36 18.93
N SER A 231 16.07 -0.75 18.37
CA SER A 231 15.73 0.65 18.62
C SER A 231 14.40 0.77 19.37
N GLU A 232 14.32 1.75 20.28
CA GLU A 232 13.05 2.17 20.88
C GLU A 232 12.27 3.13 19.97
N ASP A 233 12.85 3.55 18.84
CA ASP A 233 12.15 4.37 17.86
C ASP A 233 10.93 3.60 17.29
N PRO A 234 9.71 4.14 17.46
CA PRO A 234 8.49 3.49 17.01
C PRO A 234 8.43 3.22 15.50
N VAL A 235 9.16 3.97 14.66
CA VAL A 235 9.24 3.73 13.22
C VAL A 235 10.06 2.50 12.90
N TYR A 236 11.25 2.38 13.49
CA TYR A 236 12.09 1.18 13.35
C TYR A 236 11.35 -0.06 13.86
N ALA A 237 10.74 0.07 15.05
CA ALA A 237 9.98 -1.00 15.67
C ALA A 237 8.73 -1.37 14.84
N GLY A 238 8.05 -0.39 14.26
CA GLY A 238 6.89 -0.58 13.39
C GLY A 238 7.22 -1.30 12.09
N TRP A 239 8.29 -0.90 11.40
CA TRP A 239 8.77 -1.58 10.18
C TRP A 239 9.30 -2.98 10.45
N TYR A 240 9.98 -3.17 11.59
CA TYR A 240 10.37 -4.49 12.06
C TYR A 240 9.16 -5.41 12.27
N ALA A 241 8.11 -4.93 12.96
CA ALA A 241 6.87 -5.68 13.14
C ALA A 241 6.14 -5.94 11.81
N TYR A 242 6.10 -4.94 10.92
CA TYR A 242 5.52 -5.09 9.57
C TYR A 242 6.20 -6.22 8.80
N TYR A 243 7.54 -6.26 8.75
CA TYR A 243 8.26 -7.32 8.04
C TYR A 243 7.95 -8.71 8.58
N LEU A 244 7.84 -8.85 9.91
CA LEU A 244 7.50 -10.14 10.53
C LEU A 244 6.09 -10.62 10.13
N ASP A 245 5.11 -9.71 10.15
CA ASP A 245 3.73 -10.03 9.80
C ASP A 245 3.57 -10.28 8.29
N ASP A 246 4.26 -9.50 7.46
CA ASP A 246 4.33 -9.68 6.02
C ASP A 246 4.95 -11.03 5.66
N ASN A 247 6.12 -11.36 6.23
CA ASN A 247 6.72 -12.65 6.02
C ASN A 247 5.82 -13.79 6.53
N TYR A 248 5.18 -13.65 7.69
CA TYR A 248 4.22 -14.65 8.18
C TYR A 248 3.07 -14.88 7.17
N GLN A 249 2.46 -13.80 6.68
CA GLN A 249 1.39 -13.88 5.67
C GLN A 249 1.89 -14.49 4.37
N TYR A 250 3.09 -14.13 3.91
CA TYR A 250 3.70 -14.68 2.71
C TYR A 250 3.92 -16.19 2.83
N GLN A 251 4.57 -16.65 3.91
CA GLN A 251 4.79 -18.10 4.13
C GLN A 251 3.45 -18.85 4.28
N ALA A 252 2.46 -18.30 4.98
CA ALA A 252 1.12 -18.89 5.08
C ALA A 252 0.42 -18.96 3.71
N SER A 253 0.68 -17.99 2.82
CA SER A 253 0.14 -17.98 1.47
C SER A 253 0.82 -19.00 0.56
N ILE A 254 2.12 -19.29 0.76
CA ILE A 254 2.80 -20.42 0.11
C ILE A 254 2.14 -21.74 0.53
N LEU A 255 1.82 -21.93 1.81
CA LEU A 255 1.11 -23.12 2.27
C LEU A 255 -0.26 -23.25 1.58
N LEU A 256 -1.06 -22.18 1.60
CA LEU A 256 -2.37 -22.19 0.95
C LEU A 256 -2.29 -22.45 -0.56
N LYS A 257 -1.37 -21.78 -1.27
CA LYS A 257 -1.15 -21.96 -2.71
C LYS A 257 -0.86 -23.42 -3.04
N ASN A 258 0.00 -24.08 -2.26
CA ASN A 258 0.38 -25.47 -2.51
C ASN A 258 -0.73 -26.46 -2.12
N ILE A 259 -1.50 -26.21 -1.06
CA ILE A 259 -2.71 -26.98 -0.74
C ILE A 259 -3.71 -26.91 -1.90
N LEU A 260 -3.95 -25.71 -2.44
CA LEU A 260 -4.81 -25.51 -3.61
C LEU A 260 -4.27 -26.21 -4.86
N GLY A 261 -2.94 -26.18 -5.06
CA GLY A 261 -2.27 -26.90 -6.13
C GLY A 261 -2.46 -28.42 -6.04
N ILE A 262 -2.38 -29.00 -4.83
CA ILE A 262 -2.65 -30.42 -4.58
C ILE A 262 -4.10 -30.75 -4.90
N LEU A 263 -5.06 -29.93 -4.44
CA LEU A 263 -6.49 -30.13 -4.71
C LEU A 263 -6.87 -29.99 -6.20
N ASN A 264 -6.11 -29.20 -6.97
CA ASN A 264 -6.33 -28.99 -8.40
C ASN A 264 -5.57 -30.00 -9.28
N ALA A 265 -4.86 -30.95 -8.69
CA ALA A 265 -4.11 -32.01 -9.37
C ALA A 265 -4.79 -33.38 -9.19
N ASP A 266 -4.47 -34.33 -10.07
CA ASP A 266 -4.90 -35.72 -9.89
C ASP A 266 -4.25 -36.32 -8.62
N PRO A 267 -4.98 -37.12 -7.82
CA PRO A 267 -6.32 -37.66 -8.07
C PRO A 267 -7.47 -36.77 -7.55
N TYR A 268 -7.19 -35.60 -6.97
CA TYR A 268 -8.17 -34.79 -6.24
C TYR A 268 -8.99 -33.83 -7.10
N LYS A 269 -8.52 -33.56 -8.31
CA LYS A 269 -9.14 -32.62 -9.23
C LYS A 269 -10.63 -32.88 -9.40
N ASP A 270 -11.43 -31.82 -9.23
CA ASP A 270 -12.89 -31.81 -9.32
C ASP A 270 -13.65 -32.66 -8.27
N LEU A 271 -12.95 -33.32 -7.33
CA LEU A 271 -13.55 -34.16 -6.30
C LEU A 271 -13.80 -33.42 -4.98
N TRP A 272 -14.71 -33.98 -4.18
CA TRP A 272 -14.77 -33.72 -2.75
C TRP A 272 -13.79 -34.65 -2.05
N VAL A 273 -12.86 -34.07 -1.29
CA VAL A 273 -11.79 -34.81 -0.61
C VAL A 273 -12.04 -34.76 0.90
N ASP A 274 -11.88 -35.89 1.59
CA ASP A 274 -11.93 -35.90 3.05
C ASP A 274 -10.80 -35.03 3.60
N LEU A 275 -11.16 -33.99 4.37
CA LEU A 275 -10.19 -33.01 4.86
C LEU A 275 -9.18 -33.65 5.81
N GLY A 276 -9.62 -34.59 6.65
CA GLY A 276 -8.75 -35.26 7.61
C GLY A 276 -7.68 -36.10 6.91
N ALA A 277 -8.07 -36.87 5.91
CA ALA A 277 -7.17 -37.68 5.09
C ALA A 277 -6.19 -36.79 4.30
N LEU A 278 -6.68 -35.71 3.68
CA LEU A 278 -5.83 -34.77 2.95
C LEU A 278 -4.79 -34.12 3.88
N VAL A 279 -5.21 -33.63 5.05
CA VAL A 279 -4.30 -33.02 6.02
C VAL A 279 -3.27 -34.05 6.49
N HIS A 280 -3.69 -35.28 6.80
CA HIS A 280 -2.76 -36.33 7.21
C HIS A 280 -1.71 -36.63 6.13
N GLU A 281 -2.12 -36.82 4.87
CA GLU A 281 -1.19 -37.04 3.76
C GLU A 281 -0.20 -35.87 3.60
N MET A 282 -0.69 -34.64 3.67
CA MET A 282 0.14 -33.43 3.61
C MET A 282 1.16 -33.40 4.75
N THR A 283 0.70 -33.66 5.97
CA THR A 283 1.55 -33.68 7.17
C THR A 283 2.65 -34.73 7.08
N VAL A 284 2.32 -35.96 6.66
CA VAL A 284 3.33 -37.03 6.49
C VAL A 284 4.38 -36.60 5.47
N GLY A 285 3.96 -36.18 4.27
CA GLY A 285 4.91 -35.80 3.22
C GLY A 285 5.79 -34.61 3.60
N ILE A 286 5.27 -33.62 4.33
CA ILE A 286 6.07 -32.50 4.84
C ILE A 286 7.05 -32.99 5.92
N THR A 287 6.59 -33.82 6.86
CA THR A 287 7.40 -34.30 7.98
C THR A 287 8.54 -35.21 7.51
N ASP A 288 8.30 -36.03 6.49
CA ASP A 288 9.33 -36.86 5.85
C ASP A 288 10.45 -35.99 5.25
N ILE A 289 10.09 -34.91 4.54
CA ILE A 289 11.05 -33.96 3.96
C ILE A 289 11.83 -33.24 5.06
N LEU A 290 11.15 -32.73 6.09
CA LEU A 290 11.82 -32.05 7.20
C LEU A 290 12.79 -33.00 7.92
N SER A 291 12.37 -34.24 8.16
CA SER A 291 13.18 -35.27 8.80
C SER A 291 14.40 -35.65 7.95
N SER A 292 14.27 -35.72 6.62
CA SER A 292 15.41 -35.99 5.72
C SER A 292 16.47 -34.87 5.75
N HIS A 293 16.07 -33.66 6.14
CA HIS A 293 16.95 -32.50 6.34
C HIS A 293 17.42 -32.36 7.81
N GLY A 294 17.08 -33.31 8.68
CA GLY A 294 17.51 -33.34 10.07
C GLY A 294 16.61 -32.57 11.03
N TYR A 295 15.43 -32.13 10.60
CA TYR A 295 14.43 -31.47 11.44
C TYR A 295 13.33 -32.46 11.84
N SER A 296 13.45 -33.06 13.02
CA SER A 296 12.50 -34.05 13.54
C SER A 296 12.37 -33.93 15.06
N GLY A 297 11.40 -34.64 15.64
CA GLY A 297 11.13 -34.62 17.08
C GLY A 297 10.02 -33.65 17.45
N THR A 298 10.20 -32.85 18.50
CA THR A 298 9.23 -31.85 18.96
C THR A 298 9.47 -30.48 18.34
N VAL A 299 8.47 -29.59 18.42
CA VAL A 299 8.58 -28.19 18.00
C VAL A 299 9.79 -27.49 18.65
N GLU A 300 9.98 -27.68 19.96
CA GLU A 300 11.12 -27.11 20.70
C GLU A 300 12.48 -27.61 20.19
N GLN A 301 12.57 -28.89 19.82
CA GLN A 301 13.81 -29.47 19.28
C GLN A 301 14.15 -28.88 17.92
N VAL A 302 13.15 -28.73 17.04
CA VAL A 302 13.34 -28.09 15.73
C VAL A 302 13.77 -26.63 15.87
N CYS A 303 13.08 -25.84 16.73
CA CYS A 303 13.47 -24.45 16.98
C CYS A 303 14.88 -24.35 17.58
N SER A 304 15.27 -25.26 18.47
CA SER A 304 16.62 -25.29 19.04
C SER A 304 17.69 -25.58 17.97
N LEU A 305 17.44 -26.53 17.07
CA LEU A 305 18.35 -26.83 15.95
C LEU A 305 18.54 -25.63 15.01
N LEU A 306 17.49 -24.84 14.81
CA LEU A 306 17.52 -23.63 13.98
C LEU A 306 18.31 -22.47 14.63
N LYS A 307 18.59 -22.51 15.94
CA LYS A 307 19.49 -21.54 16.60
C LYS A 307 20.94 -21.77 16.21
N GLU A 308 21.31 -23.03 16.02
CA GLU A 308 22.70 -23.46 15.89
C GLU A 308 23.16 -23.57 14.44
N LYS A 309 22.23 -23.61 13.49
CA LYS A 309 22.49 -23.78 12.06
C LYS A 309 21.88 -22.64 11.27
N GLU A 310 22.66 -22.08 10.34
CA GLU A 310 22.07 -21.29 9.26
C GLU A 310 21.08 -22.16 8.48
N LEU A 311 19.96 -21.56 8.10
CA LEU A 311 18.93 -22.22 7.31
C LEU A 311 19.53 -22.59 5.93
N GLN A 312 19.90 -23.86 5.76
CA GLN A 312 20.36 -24.38 4.48
C GLN A 312 19.21 -25.11 3.79
N TRP A 313 18.48 -24.38 2.95
CA TRP A 313 17.44 -24.96 2.10
C TRP A 313 17.86 -24.84 0.64
N GLN A 314 17.93 -25.96 -0.07
CA GLN A 314 18.06 -25.95 -1.52
C GLN A 314 16.67 -25.86 -2.12
N GLN A 315 16.44 -24.99 -3.11
CA GLN A 315 15.16 -24.94 -3.80
C GLN A 315 14.86 -26.30 -4.42
N VAL A 316 13.89 -27.00 -3.84
CA VAL A 316 13.37 -28.25 -4.40
C VAL A 316 12.00 -27.95 -4.99
N SER A 317 11.82 -28.31 -6.26
CA SER A 317 10.53 -28.14 -6.94
C SER A 317 9.47 -29.09 -6.37
N GLY A 318 8.26 -28.57 -6.13
CA GLY A 318 7.10 -29.37 -5.77
C GLY A 318 6.30 -28.79 -4.61
N ALA A 319 5.06 -29.26 -4.43
CA ALA A 319 4.17 -28.74 -3.41
C ALA A 319 4.69 -29.00 -1.99
N TYR A 320 5.06 -30.25 -1.68
CA TYR A 320 5.53 -30.63 -0.34
C TYR A 320 6.84 -29.96 0.05
N PRO A 321 7.89 -29.90 -0.80
CA PRO A 321 9.09 -29.15 -0.45
C PRO A 321 8.83 -27.67 -0.21
N ALA A 322 8.03 -27.01 -1.05
CA ALA A 322 7.68 -25.60 -0.84
C ALA A 322 6.93 -25.37 0.47
N MET A 323 6.04 -26.28 0.87
CA MET A 323 5.35 -26.20 2.16
C MET A 323 6.29 -26.44 3.35
N ALA A 324 7.21 -27.40 3.23
CA ALA A 324 8.22 -27.66 4.26
C ALA A 324 9.16 -26.46 4.45
N GLU A 325 9.60 -25.83 3.35
CA GLU A 325 10.40 -24.60 3.36
C GLU A 325 9.67 -23.46 4.07
N ALA A 326 8.39 -23.25 3.73
CA ALA A 326 7.58 -22.19 4.33
C ALA A 326 7.42 -22.37 5.84
N LEU A 327 7.16 -23.60 6.31
CA LEU A 327 7.09 -23.91 7.74
C LEU A 327 8.44 -23.71 8.43
N LEU A 328 9.53 -24.17 7.81
CA LEU A 328 10.87 -24.02 8.36
C LEU A 328 11.28 -22.55 8.48
N ASN A 329 10.93 -21.73 7.50
CA ASN A 329 11.08 -20.26 7.56
C ASN A 329 10.31 -19.66 8.74
N LEU A 330 9.06 -20.09 8.99
CA LEU A 330 8.28 -19.63 10.13
C LEU A 330 8.91 -20.01 11.49
N PHE A 331 9.42 -21.25 11.62
CA PHE A 331 10.14 -21.69 12.82
C PHE A 331 11.46 -20.93 13.00
N TYR A 332 12.18 -20.67 11.90
CA TYR A 332 13.42 -19.91 11.93
C TYR A 332 13.17 -18.48 12.41
N GLN A 333 12.16 -17.80 11.87
CA GLN A 333 11.79 -16.46 12.33
C GLN A 333 11.37 -16.46 13.81
N THR A 334 10.65 -17.49 14.26
CA THR A 334 10.27 -17.63 15.67
C THR A 334 11.51 -17.70 16.56
N THR A 335 12.51 -18.44 16.10
CA THR A 335 13.76 -18.70 16.80
C THR A 335 14.63 -17.44 16.89
N VAL A 336 14.81 -16.73 15.77
CA VAL A 336 15.61 -15.49 15.70
C VAL A 336 14.98 -14.38 16.55
N ASN A 337 13.65 -14.33 16.62
CA ASN A 337 12.92 -13.23 17.25
C ASN A 337 12.39 -13.57 18.66
N GLU A 338 12.77 -14.72 19.23
CA GLU A 338 12.24 -15.19 20.51
C GLU A 338 12.48 -14.19 21.66
N SER A 339 13.68 -13.59 21.70
CA SER A 339 14.07 -12.61 22.72
C SER A 339 13.30 -11.28 22.61
N TYR A 340 12.70 -11.00 21.45
CA TYR A 340 11.96 -9.78 21.17
C TYR A 340 10.44 -9.97 21.26
N PHE A 341 9.98 -11.16 21.66
CA PHE A 341 8.56 -11.51 21.66
C PHE A 341 7.67 -10.53 22.41
N GLU A 342 8.05 -10.13 23.63
CA GLU A 342 7.25 -9.18 24.42
C GLU A 342 7.21 -7.80 23.74
N SER A 343 8.33 -7.34 23.19
CA SER A 343 8.41 -6.08 22.44
C SER A 343 7.52 -6.12 21.19
N ILE A 344 7.58 -7.20 20.41
CA ILE A 344 6.73 -7.40 19.21
C ILE A 344 5.26 -7.32 19.60
N ARG A 345 4.86 -8.06 20.64
CA ARG A 345 3.47 -8.08 21.12
C ARG A 345 3.02 -6.69 21.57
N ASP A 346 3.88 -5.95 22.26
CA ASP A 346 3.55 -4.61 22.75
C ASP A 346 3.47 -3.57 21.61
N ILE A 347 4.29 -3.69 20.57
CA ILE A 347 4.20 -2.87 19.36
C ILE A 347 2.87 -3.19 18.64
N GLN A 348 2.57 -4.47 18.47
CA GLN A 348 1.33 -4.92 17.82
C GLN A 348 0.08 -4.49 18.58
N ALA A 349 0.07 -4.62 19.90
CA ALA A 349 -1.03 -4.15 20.73
C ALA A 349 -1.22 -2.63 20.66
N ARG A 350 -0.13 -1.86 20.59
CA ARG A 350 -0.18 -0.39 20.53
C ARG A 350 -0.65 0.14 19.18
N TYR A 351 -0.13 -0.40 18.08
CA TYR A 351 -0.30 0.20 16.74
C TYR A 351 -1.25 -0.58 15.82
N PHE A 352 -1.49 -1.86 16.12
CA PHE A 352 -2.24 -2.77 15.24
C PHE A 352 -3.47 -3.38 15.95
N ALA A 353 -4.00 -2.71 16.98
CA ALA A 353 -5.12 -3.16 17.82
C ALA A 353 -6.39 -3.59 17.05
N MET A 354 -6.55 -3.14 15.79
CA MET A 354 -7.66 -3.50 14.92
C MET A 354 -7.47 -4.82 14.14
N SER A 355 -6.26 -5.38 14.11
CA SER A 355 -5.90 -6.54 13.28
C SER A 355 -6.33 -7.89 13.88
N GLY A 356 -6.74 -7.92 15.15
CA GLY A 356 -7.32 -9.09 15.80
C GLY A 356 -6.42 -10.33 15.80
N MET A 357 -5.40 -10.38 16.66
CA MET A 357 -4.63 -11.60 17.08
C MET A 357 -4.19 -12.60 15.99
N ASP A 358 -4.13 -12.20 14.73
CA ASP A 358 -3.82 -13.09 13.59
C ASP A 358 -2.46 -12.74 12.96
N ASP A 359 -1.54 -12.24 13.79
CA ASP A 359 -0.20 -11.76 13.47
C ASP A 359 0.89 -12.81 13.78
N PHE A 360 2.15 -12.48 13.49
CA PHE A 360 3.28 -13.35 13.73
C PHE A 360 3.50 -13.66 15.22
N SER A 361 3.13 -12.76 16.14
CA SER A 361 3.26 -13.04 17.58
C SER A 361 2.37 -14.20 18.01
N ARG A 362 1.19 -14.35 17.39
CA ARG A 362 0.33 -15.51 17.66
C ARG A 362 0.98 -16.82 17.23
N PHE A 363 1.73 -16.81 16.12
CA PHE A 363 2.50 -17.98 15.70
C PHE A 363 3.61 -18.34 16.70
N ILE A 364 4.38 -17.35 17.17
CA ILE A 364 5.37 -17.57 18.24
C ILE A 364 4.70 -18.17 19.49
N GLN A 365 3.54 -17.63 19.88
CA GLN A 365 2.79 -18.14 21.02
C GLN A 365 2.33 -19.59 20.81
N LEU A 366 1.85 -19.95 19.61
CA LEU A 366 1.49 -21.34 19.29
C LEU A 366 2.70 -22.28 19.44
N CYS A 367 3.87 -21.88 18.94
CA CYS A 367 5.10 -22.65 19.09
C CYS A 367 5.47 -22.86 20.56
N LYS A 368 5.29 -21.83 21.42
CA LYS A 368 5.53 -21.93 22.87
C LYS A 368 4.51 -22.84 23.58
N GLU A 369 3.23 -22.66 23.28
CA GLU A 369 2.13 -23.46 23.86
C GLU A 369 2.24 -24.94 23.49
N GLN A 370 2.78 -25.23 22.31
CA GLN A 370 2.89 -26.58 21.73
C GLN A 370 4.35 -27.05 21.63
N ALA A 371 5.26 -26.46 22.41
CA ALA A 371 6.70 -26.73 22.34
C ALA A 371 7.06 -28.23 22.44
N LYS A 372 6.32 -28.97 23.28
CA LYS A 372 6.51 -30.41 23.52
C LYS A 372 5.72 -31.32 22.59
N TRP A 373 4.91 -30.77 21.69
CA TRP A 373 4.16 -31.58 20.74
C TRP A 373 5.11 -32.20 19.72
N PRO A 374 4.87 -33.44 19.27
CA PRO A 374 5.48 -33.97 18.07
C PRO A 374 5.28 -33.01 16.91
N LEU A 375 6.32 -32.83 16.08
CA LEU A 375 6.29 -31.93 14.93
C LEU A 375 5.13 -32.24 13.99
N GLU A 376 4.86 -33.54 13.78
CA GLU A 376 3.75 -34.03 12.96
C GLU A 376 2.39 -33.51 13.45
N ASP A 377 2.12 -33.64 14.76
CA ASP A 377 0.88 -33.18 15.39
C ASP A 377 0.71 -31.66 15.28
N PHE A 378 1.80 -30.91 15.45
CA PHE A 378 1.81 -29.46 15.27
C PHE A 378 1.46 -29.08 13.83
N ILE A 379 2.13 -29.69 12.84
CA ILE A 379 1.93 -29.39 11.42
C ILE A 379 0.49 -29.72 11.01
N SER A 380 -0.02 -30.89 11.39
CA SER A 380 -1.41 -31.28 11.14
C SER A 380 -2.40 -30.25 11.66
N ALA A 381 -2.27 -29.89 12.95
CA ALA A 381 -3.13 -28.89 13.56
C ALA A 381 -3.00 -27.50 12.91
N PHE A 382 -1.79 -27.11 12.51
CA PHE A 382 -1.52 -25.82 11.89
C PHE A 382 -2.14 -25.72 10.49
N LEU A 383 -1.94 -26.73 9.62
CA LEU A 383 -2.52 -26.76 8.28
C LEU A 383 -4.05 -26.71 8.35
N GLU A 384 -4.67 -27.54 9.20
CA GLU A 384 -6.12 -27.59 9.28
C GLU A 384 -6.70 -26.29 9.87
N LYS A 385 -6.20 -25.85 11.03
CA LYS A 385 -6.82 -24.76 11.80
C LYS A 385 -6.39 -23.38 11.32
N GLN A 386 -5.10 -23.19 11.04
CA GLN A 386 -4.51 -21.88 10.78
C GLN A 386 -4.39 -21.56 9.29
N ILE A 387 -4.38 -22.55 8.40
CA ILE A 387 -4.35 -22.32 6.95
C ILE A 387 -5.75 -22.50 6.35
N ILE A 388 -6.27 -23.73 6.37
CA ILE A 388 -7.51 -24.08 5.69
C ILE A 388 -8.72 -23.41 6.35
N ARG A 389 -9.01 -23.74 7.62
CA ARG A 389 -10.23 -23.23 8.28
C ARG A 389 -10.19 -21.72 8.51
N LYS A 390 -9.01 -21.14 8.74
CA LYS A 390 -8.84 -19.69 8.87
C LYS A 390 -9.13 -18.96 7.57
N HIS A 391 -8.58 -19.41 6.44
CA HIS A 391 -8.87 -18.83 5.13
C HIS A 391 -10.37 -18.85 4.84
N PHE A 392 -11.02 -20.00 5.06
CA PHE A 392 -12.46 -20.15 4.86
C PHE A 392 -13.27 -19.17 5.72
N ARG A 393 -12.92 -19.02 7.01
CA ARG A 393 -13.57 -18.08 7.93
C ARG A 393 -13.40 -16.62 7.49
N VAL A 394 -12.20 -16.23 7.05
CA VAL A 394 -11.92 -14.88 6.56
C VAL A 394 -12.70 -14.59 5.27
N ALA A 395 -12.78 -15.55 4.35
CA ALA A 395 -13.57 -15.43 3.13
C ALA A 395 -15.07 -15.28 3.42
N MET A 396 -15.62 -16.08 4.35
CA MET A 396 -17.00 -15.93 4.83
C MET A 396 -17.26 -14.53 5.42
N ARG A 397 -16.34 -14.03 6.27
CA ARG A 397 -16.46 -12.69 6.86
C ARG A 397 -16.45 -11.60 5.80
N LYS A 398 -15.54 -11.68 4.82
CA LYS A 398 -15.47 -10.75 3.70
C LYS A 398 -16.76 -10.78 2.88
N TYR A 399 -17.26 -11.97 2.54
CA TYR A 399 -18.53 -12.12 1.84
C TYR A 399 -19.69 -11.48 2.59
N HIS A 400 -19.79 -11.68 3.91
CA HIS A 400 -20.82 -11.05 4.73
C HIS A 400 -20.72 -9.52 4.75
N GLN A 401 -19.51 -8.97 4.74
CA GLN A 401 -19.28 -7.51 4.80
C GLN A 401 -19.42 -6.81 3.45
N THR A 402 -18.99 -7.44 2.36
CA THR A 402 -18.86 -6.80 1.03
C THR A 402 -19.79 -7.38 -0.03
N GLY A 403 -20.38 -8.56 0.22
CA GLY A 403 -21.12 -9.34 -0.77
C GLY A 403 -20.25 -10.02 -1.83
N ILE A 404 -18.92 -9.88 -1.75
CA ILE A 404 -17.98 -10.44 -2.74
C ILE A 404 -17.47 -11.79 -2.24
N ALA A 405 -17.75 -12.84 -3.00
CA ALA A 405 -17.28 -14.18 -2.71
C ALA A 405 -15.78 -14.28 -3.02
N SER A 406 -14.97 -14.56 -2.00
CA SER A 406 -13.51 -14.70 -2.13
C SER A 406 -13.01 -16.10 -1.75
N TYR A 407 -13.88 -17.12 -1.88
CA TYR A 407 -13.54 -18.51 -1.57
C TYR A 407 -12.59 -19.07 -2.63
N LYS A 408 -11.57 -19.79 -2.18
CA LYS A 408 -10.66 -20.56 -3.04
C LYS A 408 -10.98 -22.05 -3.08
N PHE A 409 -11.80 -22.50 -2.12
CA PHE A 409 -12.34 -23.85 -2.00
C PHE A 409 -13.67 -23.82 -1.24
N LEU A 410 -14.46 -24.88 -1.38
CA LEU A 410 -15.63 -25.16 -0.56
C LEU A 410 -15.25 -26.09 0.60
N LEU A 411 -15.96 -25.94 1.73
CA LEU A 411 -15.79 -26.79 2.91
C LEU A 411 -17.17 -27.19 3.44
N GLU A 412 -17.52 -28.47 3.35
CA GLU A 412 -18.83 -29.02 3.73
C GLU A 412 -18.68 -30.39 4.39
N ASP A 413 -19.29 -30.61 5.55
CA ASP A 413 -19.35 -31.90 6.25
C ASP A 413 -18.00 -32.65 6.41
N GLY A 414 -16.90 -31.92 6.59
CA GLY A 414 -15.56 -32.49 6.72
C GLY A 414 -14.85 -32.75 5.38
N TYR A 415 -15.47 -32.39 4.26
CA TYR A 415 -14.90 -32.48 2.93
C TYR A 415 -14.51 -31.10 2.38
N ILE A 416 -13.47 -31.08 1.55
CA ILE A 416 -12.95 -29.89 0.88
C ILE A 416 -12.97 -30.11 -0.64
N ARG A 417 -13.26 -29.04 -1.41
CA ARG A 417 -13.23 -29.07 -2.88
C ARG A 417 -12.63 -27.79 -3.45
N PHE A 418 -11.71 -27.93 -4.39
CA PHE A 418 -11.07 -26.80 -5.10
C PHE A 418 -12.09 -25.94 -5.86
N LEU A 419 -11.88 -24.63 -5.88
CA LEU A 419 -12.61 -23.69 -6.75
C LEU A 419 -11.66 -22.83 -7.59
N ASP A 420 -10.62 -22.27 -6.97
CA ASP A 420 -9.74 -21.29 -7.62
C ASP A 420 -8.36 -21.24 -6.95
N GLY A 421 -7.35 -20.84 -7.73
CA GLY A 421 -5.97 -20.70 -7.28
C GLY A 421 -5.67 -19.36 -6.61
N VAL A 422 -4.46 -19.25 -6.07
CA VAL A 422 -3.91 -17.99 -5.55
C VAL A 422 -2.39 -17.98 -5.74
N GLU A 423 -1.83 -16.80 -5.95
CA GLU A 423 -0.39 -16.59 -5.88
C GLU A 423 0.01 -16.18 -4.47
N ALA A 424 1.21 -16.60 -4.06
CA ALA A 424 1.81 -16.11 -2.82
C ALA A 424 2.55 -14.81 -3.15
N THR A 425 2.13 -13.71 -2.55
CA THR A 425 2.74 -12.39 -2.71
C THR A 425 2.91 -11.74 -1.35
N HIS A 426 3.96 -10.93 -1.20
CA HIS A 426 4.11 -10.02 -0.08
C HIS A 426 2.98 -8.98 -0.07
N MET A 427 2.72 -8.41 1.10
CA MET A 427 1.86 -7.26 1.29
C MET A 427 2.52 -6.02 0.69
N ASP A 428 1.70 -5.21 0.00
CA ASP A 428 2.15 -3.95 -0.57
C ASP A 428 2.15 -2.86 0.51
N SER A 429 3.35 -2.42 0.90
CA SER A 429 3.56 -1.35 1.86
C SER A 429 3.30 0.05 1.27
N ARG A 430 3.12 0.12 -0.06
CA ARG A 430 3.10 1.34 -0.88
C ARG A 430 4.41 2.12 -0.86
N ILE A 431 5.52 1.52 -0.43
CA ILE A 431 6.83 2.18 -0.44
C ILE A 431 7.27 2.52 -1.87
N ASP A 432 6.84 1.76 -2.88
CA ASP A 432 7.13 2.10 -4.29
C ASP A 432 6.46 3.42 -4.73
N THR A 433 5.27 3.72 -4.21
CA THR A 433 4.64 5.03 -4.46
C THR A 433 5.43 6.16 -3.81
N VAL A 434 5.98 5.93 -2.62
CA VAL A 434 6.88 6.87 -1.95
C VAL A 434 8.17 7.03 -2.74
N ALA A 435 8.77 5.91 -3.15
CA ALA A 435 9.99 5.84 -3.95
C ALA A 435 9.86 6.67 -5.24
N ASP A 436 8.80 6.46 -6.02
CA ASP A 436 8.55 7.23 -7.23
C ASP A 436 8.38 8.73 -6.93
N PHE A 437 7.65 9.09 -5.86
CA PHE A 437 7.49 10.49 -5.47
C PHE A 437 8.79 11.17 -5.04
N LEU A 438 9.65 10.47 -4.27
CA LEU A 438 10.95 11.02 -3.86
C LEU A 438 11.92 11.14 -5.04
N ARG A 439 11.78 10.27 -6.07
CA ARG A 439 12.53 10.38 -7.32
C ARG A 439 12.07 11.60 -8.13
N GLU A 440 10.76 11.84 -8.20
CA GLU A 440 10.18 13.05 -8.83
C GLU A 440 10.63 14.32 -8.11
N LEU A 441 10.78 14.29 -6.79
CA LEU A 441 11.34 15.37 -5.97
C LEU A 441 12.88 15.49 -6.06
N GLU A 442 13.54 14.71 -6.91
CA GLU A 442 14.98 14.76 -7.15
C GLU A 442 15.83 14.49 -5.88
N LEU A 443 15.31 13.69 -4.94
CA LEU A 443 16.06 13.27 -3.75
C LEU A 443 17.01 12.11 -4.03
N TYR A 444 16.66 11.26 -5.00
CA TYR A 444 17.50 10.14 -5.44
C TYR A 444 17.15 9.73 -6.87
N ASN A 445 17.99 8.91 -7.48
CA ASN A 445 17.75 8.31 -8.79
C ASN A 445 18.25 6.85 -8.82
N LYS A 446 18.30 6.25 -10.01
CA LYS A 446 18.80 4.88 -10.22
C LYS A 446 20.26 4.66 -9.77
N ASP A 447 21.06 5.72 -9.71
CA ASP A 447 22.48 5.68 -9.38
C ASP A 447 22.72 5.94 -7.87
N GLY A 448 21.68 6.27 -7.10
CA GLY A 448 21.73 6.49 -5.66
C GLY A 448 21.13 7.82 -5.21
N LEU A 449 21.49 8.27 -4.00
CA LEU A 449 21.07 9.57 -3.47
C LEU A 449 21.60 10.75 -4.30
N LEU A 450 20.78 11.79 -4.40
CA LEU A 450 21.15 13.08 -4.97
C LEU A 450 21.44 14.10 -3.85
N PRO A 451 22.08 15.26 -4.14
CA PRO A 451 22.45 16.23 -3.09
C PRO A 451 21.30 16.67 -2.18
N LEU A 452 20.08 16.83 -2.71
CA LEU A 452 18.89 17.16 -1.90
C LEU A 452 18.52 16.03 -0.93
N GLY A 453 18.68 14.77 -1.35
CA GLY A 453 18.48 13.61 -0.48
C GLY A 453 19.54 13.53 0.62
N GLU A 454 20.79 13.86 0.32
CA GLU A 454 21.86 13.96 1.32
C GLU A 454 21.57 15.06 2.35
N GLU A 455 21.14 16.24 1.89
CA GLU A 455 20.75 17.35 2.77
C GLU A 455 19.61 16.95 3.71
N CYS A 456 18.62 16.20 3.22
CA CYS A 456 17.52 15.69 4.05
C CYS A 456 18.04 14.79 5.19
N LEU A 457 19.02 13.92 4.93
CA LEU A 457 19.64 13.08 5.96
C LEU A 457 20.49 13.90 6.94
N GLU A 458 21.17 14.96 6.49
CA GLU A 458 21.96 15.83 7.38
C GLU A 458 21.09 16.66 8.35
N LEU A 459 19.86 16.99 7.96
CA LEU A 459 18.89 17.68 8.82
C LEU A 459 18.46 16.83 10.02
N GLU A 460 18.57 15.49 9.94
CA GLU A 460 18.33 14.57 11.07
C GLU A 460 19.41 14.72 12.15
N GLY A 461 20.68 14.92 11.76
CA GLY A 461 21.80 15.08 12.69
C GLY A 461 21.85 16.44 13.42
N ARG A 462 20.88 17.33 13.16
CA ARG A 462 20.83 18.71 13.69
C ARG A 462 19.62 19.00 14.59
N LEU A 463 18.72 18.03 14.76
CA LEU A 463 17.61 18.05 15.72
C LEU A 463 17.88 17.06 16.84
#